data_AF-A0A062BHG5-F1
#
_entry.id   AF-A0A062BHG5-F1
#
_cell.length_a   1.000
_cell.length_b   1.000
_cell.length_c   1.000
_cell.angle_alpha   90.00
_cell.angle_beta   90.00
_cell.angle_gamma   90.00
#
_symmetry.space_group_name_H-M   'P 1'
#
loop_
_entity.id
_entity.type
_entity.pdbx_description
1 polymer ?
#
loop_
_entity_poly.entity_id
_entity_poly.type
_entity_poly.pdbx_seq_one_letter_code
_entity_poly.pdbx_strand_id
1 'polypeptide(L)'
;GERVFGNLEAYKDKFVLRPQEISNHPELVRRLGIIGINTALEFDIYGNVNSTHVCGTKMMNGIGGSGDFARNAHLAIFVTKSIAKGGDISSIVPMVSHVDHTEHDVDILVTEQGLADLRGLAPRERARVIIENCVHPLYKDALNDYFDRSTAKGGHTPHLLREALQWHINFEENGHMLAVEPAVKTA
;
A
#
# COMPACT_ATOMS: atom_id res chain seq x y z
N GLY A 1 13.31 -1.62 -26.24
CA GLY A 1 12.88 -2.63 -27.21
C GLY A 1 14.05 -3.15 -28.02
N GLU A 2 14.68 -2.28 -28.82
CA GLU A 2 15.73 -2.66 -29.79
C GLU A 2 16.88 -3.48 -29.22
N ARG A 3 17.37 -3.15 -28.02
CA ARG A 3 18.46 -3.91 -27.38
C ARG A 3 18.16 -5.41 -27.24
N VAL A 4 16.91 -5.77 -26.91
CA VAL A 4 16.50 -7.15 -26.67
C VAL A 4 15.99 -7.78 -27.96
N PHE A 5 15.00 -7.16 -28.62
CA PHE A 5 14.38 -7.73 -29.82
C PHE A 5 15.31 -7.71 -31.05
N GLY A 6 16.22 -6.74 -31.14
CA GLY A 6 17.25 -6.70 -32.19
C GLY A 6 18.39 -7.72 -31.97
N ASN A 7 18.50 -8.31 -30.78
CA ASN A 7 19.52 -9.31 -30.42
C ASN A 7 18.88 -10.55 -29.79
N LEU A 8 17.69 -10.95 -30.25
CA LEU A 8 16.86 -11.94 -29.58
C LEU A 8 17.56 -13.28 -29.32
N GLU A 9 18.39 -13.74 -30.26
CA GLU A 9 19.12 -15.01 -30.12
C GLU A 9 20.08 -15.02 -28.91
N ALA A 10 20.59 -13.88 -28.45
CA ALA A 10 21.42 -13.80 -27.23
C ALA A 10 20.64 -13.95 -25.92
N TYR A 11 19.30 -13.89 -25.99
CA TYR A 11 18.39 -13.92 -24.85
C TYR A 11 17.39 -15.09 -24.91
N LYS A 12 17.19 -15.70 -26.06
CA LYS A 12 16.16 -16.70 -26.34
C LYS A 12 16.20 -17.91 -25.39
N ASP A 13 17.38 -18.32 -24.97
CA ASP A 13 17.62 -19.42 -24.04
C ASP A 13 17.40 -19.03 -22.55
N LYS A 14 17.26 -17.74 -22.26
CA LYS A 14 17.09 -17.18 -20.91
C LYS A 14 15.65 -16.77 -20.59
N PHE A 15 14.75 -16.80 -21.57
CA PHE A 15 13.34 -16.43 -21.41
C PHE A 15 12.42 -17.57 -21.80
N VAL A 16 11.32 -17.70 -21.06
CA VAL A 16 10.20 -18.55 -21.43
C VAL A 16 8.92 -17.77 -21.23
N LEU A 17 8.05 -17.76 -22.24
CA LEU A 17 6.71 -17.20 -22.14
C LEU A 17 5.73 -18.35 -21.92
N ARG A 18 4.79 -18.15 -20.98
CA ARG A 18 3.75 -19.12 -20.64
C ARG A 18 2.40 -18.41 -20.63
N PRO A 19 1.28 -19.14 -20.82
CA PRO A 19 -0.05 -18.58 -20.58
C PRO A 19 -0.14 -18.00 -19.17
N GLN A 20 -0.90 -16.91 -19.00
CA GLN A 20 -1.03 -16.26 -17.69
C GLN A 20 -1.59 -17.19 -16.61
N GLU A 21 -2.46 -18.12 -16.99
CA GLU A 21 -3.00 -19.16 -16.10
C GLU A 21 -1.89 -20.04 -15.50
N ILE A 22 -0.78 -20.24 -16.23
CA ILE A 22 0.37 -21.00 -15.76
C ILE A 22 1.37 -20.10 -15.03
N SER A 23 1.70 -18.92 -15.58
CA SER A 23 2.67 -18.03 -14.93
C SER A 23 2.21 -17.52 -13.58
N ASN A 24 0.90 -17.37 -13.39
CA ASN A 24 0.29 -16.85 -12.17
C ASN A 24 -0.41 -17.93 -11.34
N HIS A 25 -0.26 -19.21 -11.71
CA HIS A 25 -1.01 -20.27 -11.04
C HIS A 25 -0.66 -20.33 -9.54
N PRO A 26 -1.64 -20.20 -8.61
CA PRO A 26 -1.39 -20.18 -7.16
C PRO A 26 -0.54 -21.35 -6.66
N GLU A 27 -0.83 -22.54 -7.19
CA GLU A 27 -0.09 -23.77 -6.92
C GLU A 27 1.41 -23.64 -7.24
N LEU A 28 1.76 -23.09 -8.40
CA LEU A 28 3.15 -22.93 -8.83
C LEU A 28 3.85 -21.81 -8.06
N VAL A 29 3.17 -20.69 -7.84
CA VAL A 29 3.69 -19.56 -7.03
C VAL A 29 4.10 -20.05 -5.65
N ARG A 30 3.22 -20.82 -4.98
CA ARG A 30 3.48 -21.37 -3.65
C ARG A 30 4.54 -22.47 -3.68
N ARG A 31 4.46 -23.41 -4.63
CA ARG A 31 5.40 -24.54 -4.75
C ARG A 31 6.84 -24.05 -4.96
N LEU A 32 7.03 -23.00 -5.76
CA LEU A 32 8.34 -22.45 -6.06
C LEU A 32 8.84 -21.48 -4.98
N GLY A 33 7.99 -21.10 -4.01
CA GLY A 33 8.37 -20.16 -2.96
C GLY A 33 8.70 -18.77 -3.49
N ILE A 34 7.87 -18.24 -4.39
CA ILE A 34 8.12 -16.96 -5.04
C ILE A 34 8.19 -15.81 -4.03
N ILE A 35 9.14 -14.89 -4.22
CA ILE A 35 9.13 -13.56 -3.58
C ILE A 35 8.42 -12.60 -4.52
N GLY A 36 7.23 -12.15 -4.14
CA GLY A 36 6.42 -11.24 -4.93
C GLY A 36 6.69 -9.79 -4.52
N ILE A 37 7.05 -8.93 -5.48
CA ILE A 37 7.21 -7.49 -5.25
C ILE A 37 6.20 -6.76 -6.13
N ASN A 38 5.21 -6.11 -5.51
CA ASN A 38 4.13 -5.40 -6.18
C ASN A 38 4.11 -3.93 -5.76
N THR A 39 3.52 -3.08 -6.59
CA THR A 39 3.35 -1.64 -6.26
C THR A 39 2.01 -1.42 -5.58
N ALA A 40 2.00 -0.71 -4.46
CA ALA A 40 0.78 -0.22 -3.81
C ALA A 40 0.41 1.18 -4.29
N LEU A 41 -0.89 1.47 -4.42
CA LEU A 41 -1.41 2.82 -4.59
C LEU A 41 -1.41 3.56 -3.24
N GLU A 42 -1.98 2.91 -2.24
CA GLU A 42 -1.93 3.29 -0.83
C GLU A 42 -1.99 2.03 0.04
N PHE A 43 -1.55 2.12 1.29
CA PHE A 43 -1.80 1.11 2.30
C PHE A 43 -2.15 1.77 3.64
N ASP A 44 -2.86 1.05 4.51
CA ASP A 44 -3.20 1.57 5.82
C ASP A 44 -2.23 1.13 6.91
N ILE A 45 -2.39 1.74 8.08
CA ILE A 45 -1.60 1.39 9.27
C ILE A 45 -1.82 -0.05 9.74
N TYR A 46 -2.79 -0.79 9.22
CA TYR A 46 -2.98 -2.21 9.54
C TYR A 46 -2.43 -3.15 8.47
N GLY A 47 -1.86 -2.59 7.40
CA GLY A 47 -1.23 -3.32 6.32
C GLY A 47 -2.21 -3.86 5.28
N ASN A 48 -3.44 -3.33 5.20
CA ASN A 48 -4.26 -3.55 4.01
C ASN A 48 -3.75 -2.67 2.87
N VAL A 49 -3.81 -3.17 1.64
CA VAL A 49 -3.29 -2.50 0.45
C VAL A 49 -4.42 -2.25 -0.56
N ASN A 50 -4.38 -1.06 -1.14
CA ASN A 50 -5.13 -0.65 -2.31
C ASN A 50 -4.17 -0.60 -3.50
N SER A 51 -4.52 -1.22 -4.62
CA SER A 51 -3.75 -1.22 -5.87
C SER A 51 -4.53 -0.63 -7.04
N THR A 52 -5.81 -0.26 -6.85
CA THR A 52 -6.73 -0.06 -7.97
C THR A 52 -7.48 1.26 -7.95
N HIS A 53 -8.00 1.71 -6.81
CA HIS A 53 -8.98 2.81 -6.76
C HIS A 53 -8.42 4.04 -6.07
N VAL A 54 -8.26 5.15 -6.81
CA VAL A 54 -7.99 6.46 -6.19
C VAL A 54 -9.25 6.94 -5.48
N CYS A 55 -9.13 7.28 -4.19
CA CYS A 55 -10.26 7.70 -3.34
C CYS A 55 -11.44 6.72 -3.41
N GLY A 56 -11.15 5.42 -3.44
CA GLY A 56 -12.14 4.34 -3.37
C GLY A 56 -13.03 4.14 -4.60
N THR A 57 -12.97 5.05 -5.60
CA THR A 57 -13.95 5.06 -6.70
C THR A 57 -13.33 5.16 -8.09
N LYS A 58 -12.19 5.82 -8.24
CA LYS A 58 -11.57 6.05 -9.55
C LYS A 58 -10.59 4.92 -9.88
N MET A 59 -11.03 4.01 -10.74
CA MET A 59 -10.20 2.92 -11.25
C MET A 59 -8.94 3.46 -11.96
N MET A 60 -7.79 2.88 -11.63
CA MET A 60 -6.52 3.15 -12.29
C MET A 60 -6.29 2.20 -13.47
N ASN A 61 -5.92 0.95 -13.19
CA ASN A 61 -5.67 -0.07 -14.21
C ASN A 61 -6.50 -1.33 -13.93
N GLY A 62 -6.35 -1.89 -12.72
CA GLY A 62 -6.98 -3.13 -12.29
C GLY A 62 -6.03 -3.91 -11.38
N ILE A 63 -6.55 -4.90 -10.64
CA ILE A 63 -5.78 -5.68 -9.67
C ILE A 63 -4.65 -6.48 -10.32
N GLY A 64 -4.83 -6.87 -11.59
CA GLY A 64 -3.88 -7.68 -12.35
C GLY A 64 -3.59 -9.01 -11.66
N GLY A 65 -2.33 -9.46 -11.72
CA GLY A 65 -1.88 -10.66 -11.02
C GLY A 65 -1.45 -10.43 -9.57
N SER A 66 -1.58 -9.21 -9.04
CA SER A 66 -1.03 -8.89 -7.70
C SER A 66 -1.63 -9.79 -6.61
N GLY A 67 -2.92 -10.11 -6.70
CA GLY A 67 -3.60 -11.04 -5.79
C GLY A 67 -3.11 -12.50 -5.95
N ASP A 68 -2.85 -12.95 -7.18
CA ASP A 68 -2.33 -14.30 -7.45
C ASP A 68 -1.00 -14.53 -6.73
N PHE A 69 -0.12 -13.53 -6.80
CA PHE A 69 1.19 -13.59 -6.17
C PHE A 69 1.15 -13.28 -4.67
N ALA A 70 0.51 -12.18 -4.24
CA ALA A 70 0.52 -11.76 -2.83
C ALA A 70 -0.05 -12.84 -1.89
N ARG A 71 -1.15 -13.49 -2.27
CA ARG A 71 -1.78 -14.55 -1.46
C ARG A 71 -0.92 -15.83 -1.33
N ASN A 72 -0.09 -16.12 -2.32
CA ASN A 72 0.57 -17.43 -2.47
C ASN A 72 2.10 -17.38 -2.41
N ALA A 73 2.68 -16.18 -2.39
CA ALA A 73 4.11 -15.97 -2.31
C ALA A 73 4.67 -16.49 -0.97
N HIS A 74 5.96 -16.81 -0.98
CA HIS A 74 6.71 -17.01 0.25
C HIS A 74 6.90 -15.70 1.03
N LEU A 75 7.06 -14.59 0.30
CA LEU A 75 7.06 -13.23 0.83
C LEU A 75 6.28 -12.32 -0.12
N ALA A 76 5.22 -11.70 0.39
CA ALA A 76 4.44 -10.68 -0.28
C ALA A 76 4.93 -9.28 0.11
N ILE A 77 5.66 -8.64 -0.79
CA ILE A 77 6.25 -7.31 -0.59
C ILE A 77 5.47 -6.29 -1.42
N PHE A 78 5.01 -5.23 -0.76
CA PHE A 78 4.44 -4.06 -1.44
C PHE A 78 5.34 -2.85 -1.28
N VAL A 79 5.54 -2.13 -2.38
CA VAL A 79 6.40 -0.95 -2.45
C VAL A 79 5.61 0.25 -2.95
N THR A 80 5.87 1.43 -2.40
CA THR A 80 5.33 2.69 -2.93
C THR A 80 6.16 3.86 -2.44
N LYS A 81 6.02 5.04 -3.04
CA LYS A 81 6.56 6.27 -2.43
C LYS A 81 5.68 6.66 -1.25
N SER A 82 6.23 7.21 -0.18
CA SER A 82 5.40 7.53 1.00
C SER A 82 4.42 8.69 0.77
N ILE A 83 4.66 9.52 -0.24
CA ILE A 83 3.81 10.64 -0.66
C ILE A 83 3.66 10.71 -2.19
N ALA A 84 2.56 11.33 -2.63
CA ALA A 84 2.30 11.68 -4.01
C ALA A 84 1.91 13.18 -4.15
N LYS A 85 1.83 13.66 -5.39
CA LYS A 85 1.42 15.05 -5.72
C LYS A 85 2.20 16.12 -4.94
N GLY A 86 3.52 15.96 -4.81
CA GLY A 86 4.36 16.97 -4.17
C GLY A 86 4.20 17.08 -2.65
N GLY A 87 3.52 16.12 -2.02
CA GLY A 87 3.26 16.13 -0.58
C GLY A 87 1.79 16.30 -0.21
N ASP A 88 0.91 16.54 -1.20
CA ASP A 88 -0.52 16.73 -0.96
C ASP A 88 -1.26 15.43 -0.57
N ILE A 89 -0.69 14.28 -0.95
CA ILE A 89 -1.23 12.94 -0.72
C ILE A 89 -0.21 12.11 0.05
N SER A 90 -0.64 11.46 1.12
CA SER A 90 0.07 10.34 1.75
C SER A 90 -0.33 9.03 1.07
N SER A 91 0.64 8.17 0.80
CA SER A 91 0.39 6.78 0.39
C SER A 91 0.15 5.85 1.59
N ILE A 92 0.31 6.36 2.81
CA ILE A 92 -0.02 5.64 4.05
C ILE A 92 -1.17 6.36 4.75
N VAL A 93 -2.27 5.67 4.98
CA VAL A 93 -3.53 6.29 5.42
C VAL A 93 -4.08 5.61 6.68
N PRO A 94 -5.02 6.25 7.42
CA PRO A 94 -5.67 5.62 8.56
C PRO A 94 -6.42 4.33 8.20
N MET A 95 -7.11 4.32 7.06
CA MET A 95 -7.80 3.17 6.48
C MET A 95 -7.77 3.33 4.96
N VAL A 96 -7.48 2.27 4.22
CA VAL A 96 -7.49 2.35 2.75
C VAL A 96 -8.91 2.63 2.26
N SER A 97 -9.01 3.42 1.19
CA SER A 97 -10.30 3.74 0.57
C SER A 97 -10.90 2.58 -0.23
N HIS A 98 -10.06 1.60 -0.60
CA HIS A 98 -10.43 0.34 -1.22
C HIS A 98 -9.44 -0.75 -0.81
N VAL A 99 -9.89 -1.98 -0.60
CA VAL A 99 -9.02 -3.12 -0.22
C VAL A 99 -8.92 -4.07 -1.40
N ASP A 100 -7.73 -4.17 -2.00
CA ASP A 100 -7.39 -5.24 -2.94
C ASP A 100 -6.71 -6.41 -2.22
N HIS A 101 -5.88 -6.10 -1.22
CA HIS A 101 -5.15 -7.10 -0.42
C HIS A 101 -5.37 -6.82 1.06
N THR A 102 -5.91 -7.81 1.76
CA THR A 102 -6.10 -7.72 3.21
C THR A 102 -4.76 -7.83 3.93
N GLU A 103 -4.74 -7.43 5.20
CA GLU A 103 -3.59 -7.57 6.10
C GLU A 103 -2.92 -8.97 6.04
N HIS A 104 -3.70 -10.03 5.83
CA HIS A 104 -3.24 -11.42 5.75
C HIS A 104 -2.39 -11.77 4.52
N ASP A 105 -2.41 -10.92 3.48
CA ASP A 105 -1.74 -11.16 2.19
C ASP A 105 -0.52 -10.25 2.01
N VAL A 106 -0.10 -9.57 3.08
CA VAL A 106 0.92 -8.53 3.07
C VAL A 106 1.92 -8.82 4.17
N ASP A 107 3.15 -9.20 3.78
CA ASP A 107 4.21 -9.50 4.73
C ASP A 107 5.10 -8.29 4.99
N ILE A 108 5.51 -7.59 3.93
CA ILE A 108 6.50 -6.50 3.99
C ILE A 108 5.97 -5.28 3.24
N LEU A 109 6.12 -4.10 3.86
CA LEU A 109 5.85 -2.81 3.23
C LEU A 109 7.13 -2.00 3.13
N VAL A 110 7.35 -1.33 2.00
CA VAL A 110 8.54 -0.51 1.77
C VAL A 110 8.17 0.84 1.15
N THR A 111 8.78 1.89 1.69
CA THR A 111 8.81 3.21 1.08
C THR A 111 10.24 3.75 1.04
N GLU A 112 10.45 4.95 0.49
CA GLU A 112 11.76 5.61 0.59
C GLU A 112 12.13 6.03 2.02
N GLN A 113 11.19 5.96 2.98
CA GLN A 113 11.46 6.24 4.40
C GLN A 113 12.08 5.03 5.11
N GLY A 114 11.78 3.81 4.65
CA GLY A 114 12.21 2.58 5.30
C GLY A 114 11.34 1.37 4.96
N LEU A 115 11.49 0.32 5.76
CA LEU A 115 10.83 -0.98 5.60
C LEU A 115 10.11 -1.38 6.89
N ALA A 116 8.88 -1.86 6.75
CA ALA A 116 8.10 -2.47 7.83
C ALA A 116 7.93 -3.98 7.57
N ASP A 117 8.45 -4.80 8.48
CA ASP A 117 8.21 -6.25 8.51
C ASP A 117 7.00 -6.55 9.40
N LEU A 118 5.96 -7.14 8.82
CA LEU A 118 4.66 -7.34 9.47
C LEU A 118 4.43 -8.78 9.91
N ARG A 119 5.39 -9.68 9.67
CA ARG A 119 5.23 -11.11 9.93
C ARG A 119 5.10 -11.37 11.42
N GLY A 120 4.06 -12.10 11.81
CA GLY A 120 3.79 -12.46 13.20
C GLY A 120 3.29 -11.31 14.09
N LEU A 121 3.02 -10.13 13.51
CA LEU A 121 2.53 -8.96 14.25
C LEU A 121 1.01 -8.88 14.25
N ALA A 122 0.42 -8.55 15.40
CA ALA A 122 -0.98 -8.18 15.52
C ALA A 122 -1.25 -6.78 14.93
N PRO A 123 -2.51 -6.40 14.62
CA PRO A 123 -2.82 -5.13 13.97
C PRO A 123 -2.23 -3.89 14.66
N ARG A 124 -2.26 -3.83 15.99
CA ARG A 124 -1.67 -2.70 16.74
C ARG A 124 -0.14 -2.62 16.62
N GLU A 125 0.52 -3.76 16.54
CA GLU A 125 1.98 -3.84 16.37
C GLU A 125 2.37 -3.47 14.93
N ARG A 126 1.60 -3.95 13.95
CA ARG A 126 1.71 -3.54 12.54
C ARG A 126 1.62 -2.02 12.40
N ALA A 127 0.62 -1.39 13.02
CA ALA A 127 0.47 0.06 13.00
C ALA A 127 1.68 0.81 13.50
N ARG A 128 2.26 0.40 14.63
CA ARG A 128 3.49 1.04 15.16
C ARG A 128 4.66 0.89 14.20
N VAL A 129 4.90 -0.31 13.65
CA VAL A 129 6.03 -0.55 12.74
C VAL A 129 5.84 0.19 11.42
N ILE A 130 4.62 0.22 10.87
CA ILE A 130 4.30 0.96 9.64
C ILE A 130 4.48 2.47 9.84
N ILE A 131 3.91 3.02 10.91
CA ILE A 131 4.01 4.46 11.22
C ILE A 131 5.47 4.85 11.43
N GLU A 132 6.26 4.00 12.09
CA GLU A 132 7.65 4.32 12.38
C GLU A 132 8.53 4.30 11.12
N ASN A 133 8.38 3.28 10.27
CA ASN A 133 9.35 2.99 9.22
C ASN A 133 8.93 3.45 7.81
N CYS A 134 7.63 3.58 7.54
CA CYS A 134 7.16 3.78 6.16
C CYS A 134 6.53 5.16 5.92
N VAL A 135 6.03 5.81 6.98
CA VAL A 135 5.26 7.07 6.87
C VAL A 135 6.19 8.27 6.68
N HIS A 136 5.83 9.14 5.74
CA HIS A 136 6.55 10.39 5.52
C HIS A 136 6.47 11.31 6.76
N PRO A 137 7.55 12.04 7.12
CA PRO A 137 7.54 12.94 8.28
C PRO A 137 6.36 13.93 8.32
N LEU A 138 5.89 14.42 7.16
CA LEU A 138 4.72 15.30 7.05
C LEU A 138 3.43 14.72 7.64
N TYR A 139 3.27 13.40 7.61
CA TYR A 139 2.05 12.69 7.98
C TYR A 139 2.20 11.84 9.25
N LYS A 140 3.43 11.68 9.76
CA LYS A 140 3.75 10.79 10.88
C LYS A 140 3.05 11.20 12.17
N ASP A 141 3.04 12.49 12.50
CA ASP A 141 2.38 12.99 13.70
C ASP A 141 0.85 12.81 13.63
N ALA A 142 0.26 13.10 12.46
CA ALA A 142 -1.18 12.95 12.26
C ALA A 142 -1.64 11.49 12.33
N LEU A 143 -0.84 10.53 11.83
CA LEU A 143 -1.14 9.10 11.97
C LEU A 143 -0.95 8.59 13.41
N ASN A 144 0.07 9.08 14.13
CA ASN A 144 0.22 8.76 15.55
C ASN A 144 -0.99 9.24 16.36
N ASP A 145 -1.44 10.48 16.14
CA ASP A 145 -2.64 11.02 16.79
C ASP A 145 -3.90 10.18 16.49
N TYR A 146 -4.15 9.84 15.21
CA TYR A 146 -5.25 8.96 14.84
C TYR A 146 -5.17 7.60 15.55
N PHE A 147 -3.98 6.99 15.57
CA PHE A 147 -3.77 5.68 16.16
C PHE A 147 -3.94 5.69 17.68
N ASP A 148 -3.43 6.71 18.37
CA ASP A 148 -3.55 6.83 19.82
C ASP A 148 -5.01 7.09 20.23
N ARG A 149 -5.71 8.01 19.56
CA ARG A 149 -7.14 8.28 19.82
C ARG A 149 -8.03 7.09 19.48
N SER A 150 -7.73 6.36 18.40
CA SER A 150 -8.47 5.15 18.05
C SER A 150 -8.23 4.04 19.08
N THR A 151 -6.98 3.84 19.50
CA THR A 151 -6.61 2.84 20.52
C THR A 151 -7.26 3.11 21.87
N ALA A 152 -7.44 4.38 22.26
CA ALA A 152 -8.16 4.76 23.47
C ALA A 152 -9.63 4.29 23.49
N LYS A 153 -10.25 4.06 22.33
CA LYS A 153 -11.60 3.46 22.22
C LYS A 153 -11.61 1.92 22.33
N GLY A 154 -10.44 1.28 22.28
CA GLY A 154 -10.29 -0.17 22.34
C GLY A 154 -10.41 -0.87 20.98
N GLY A 155 -10.60 -2.20 21.01
CA GLY A 155 -10.75 -3.06 19.82
C GLY A 155 -9.46 -3.71 19.32
N HIS A 156 -9.57 -4.86 18.66
CA HIS A 156 -8.41 -5.57 18.11
C HIS A 156 -7.71 -4.76 17.01
N THR A 157 -8.51 -4.15 16.13
CA THR A 157 -8.10 -3.24 15.05
C THR A 157 -8.76 -1.88 15.28
N PRO A 158 -8.11 -0.96 16.03
CA PRO A 158 -8.76 0.29 16.45
C PRO A 158 -9.07 1.24 15.29
N HIS A 159 -10.29 1.78 15.23
CA HIS A 159 -10.63 2.82 14.26
C HIS A 159 -11.52 3.90 14.87
N LEU A 160 -11.36 5.11 14.35
CA LEU A 160 -12.33 6.18 14.49
C LEU A 160 -13.17 6.24 13.22
N LEU A 161 -14.35 5.60 13.23
CA LEU A 161 -15.19 5.47 12.02
C LEU A 161 -15.56 6.82 11.38
N ARG A 162 -15.68 7.89 12.18
CA ARG A 162 -15.95 9.24 11.68
C ARG A 162 -14.78 9.86 10.90
N GLU A 163 -13.57 9.35 11.11
CA GLU A 163 -12.33 9.96 10.62
C GLU A 163 -11.53 9.03 9.70
N ALA A 164 -11.90 7.74 9.62
CA ALA A 164 -11.11 6.70 8.93
C ALA A 164 -10.83 7.03 7.45
N LEU A 165 -11.76 7.71 6.77
CA LEU A 165 -11.63 8.14 5.38
C LEU A 165 -11.52 9.66 5.23
N GLN A 166 -11.29 10.39 6.33
CA GLN A 166 -11.32 11.85 6.31
C GLN A 166 -10.19 12.44 5.44
N TRP A 167 -9.04 11.76 5.35
CA TRP A 167 -7.94 12.21 4.50
C TRP A 167 -8.32 12.18 3.02
N HIS A 168 -9.04 11.14 2.58
CA HIS A 168 -9.56 11.05 1.21
C HIS A 168 -10.57 12.16 0.93
N ILE A 169 -11.50 12.40 1.85
CA ILE A 169 -12.50 13.48 1.76
C ILE A 169 -11.79 14.84 1.66
N ASN A 170 -10.81 15.11 2.54
CA ASN A 170 -10.05 16.35 2.54
C ASN A 170 -9.34 16.58 1.20
N PHE A 171 -8.74 15.53 0.63
CA PHE A 171 -8.06 15.64 -0.66
C PHE A 171 -9.05 15.92 -1.80
N GLU A 172 -10.22 15.29 -1.81
CA GLU A 172 -11.23 15.55 -2.85
C GLU A 172 -11.82 16.96 -2.76
N GLU A 173 -12.00 17.48 -1.54
CA GLU A 173 -12.60 18.81 -1.33
C GLU A 173 -11.57 19.96 -1.43
N ASN A 174 -10.35 19.75 -0.95
CA ASN A 174 -9.37 20.82 -0.73
C ASN A 174 -8.04 20.60 -1.47
N GLY A 175 -7.86 19.46 -2.13
CA GLY A 175 -6.62 19.13 -2.83
C GLY A 175 -5.46 18.69 -1.93
N HIS A 176 -5.67 18.54 -0.61
CA HIS A 176 -4.65 18.11 0.35
C HIS A 176 -5.26 17.20 1.44
N MET A 177 -4.56 16.12 1.83
CA MET A 177 -5.08 15.13 2.79
C MET A 177 -5.15 15.63 4.25
N LEU A 178 -4.17 16.42 4.69
CA LEU A 178 -4.26 17.10 5.98
C LEU A 178 -5.12 18.35 5.84
N ALA A 179 -5.88 18.67 6.89
CA ALA A 179 -6.69 19.87 6.93
C ALA A 179 -5.81 21.11 6.68
N VAL A 180 -6.17 21.91 5.69
CA VAL A 180 -5.59 23.24 5.50
C VAL A 180 -6.29 24.12 6.53
N GLU A 181 -5.57 24.64 7.53
CA GLU A 181 -6.13 25.72 8.36
C GLU A 181 -6.62 26.82 7.41
N PRO A 182 -7.88 27.29 7.53
CA PRO A 182 -8.33 28.37 6.68
C PRO A 182 -7.39 29.56 6.89
N ALA A 183 -6.79 30.05 5.81
CA ALA A 183 -5.89 31.19 5.84
C ALA A 183 -6.55 32.29 6.69
N VAL A 184 -5.87 32.68 7.78
CA VAL A 184 -6.30 33.78 8.63
C VAL A 184 -6.51 34.96 7.71
N LYS A 185 -7.77 35.33 7.45
CA LYS A 185 -8.10 36.55 6.74
C LYS A 185 -7.63 37.69 7.63
N THR A 186 -6.44 38.21 7.36
CA THR A 186 -6.01 39.50 7.87
C THR A 186 -7.05 40.52 7.43
N ALA A 187 -7.74 41.09 8.41
CA ALA A 187 -8.69 42.18 8.24
C ALA A 187 -8.01 43.45 7.71
#